data_AF-A0A8T3NVJ9-F1
#
_entry.id   AF-A0A8T3NVJ9-F1
#
_cell.length_a   1.000
_cell.length_b   1.000
_cell.length_c   1.000
_cell.angle_alpha   90.00
_cell.angle_beta   90.00
_cell.angle_gamma   90.00
#
_symmetry.space_group_name_H-M   'P 1'
#
loop_
_entity.id
_entity.type
_entity.pdbx_description
1 polymer ?
#
loop_
_entity_poly.entity_id
_entity_poly.type
_entity_poly.pdbx_seq_one_letter_code
_entity_poly.pdbx_strand_id
1 'polypeptide(L)'
;IRPHFLFNSMNTIASLTRTSPELAEKAVEDLADLFRGSLGQQDIVTLEQELEFVRRYINIEQLRLGDRLTVEWRVEDDVDTDAKVPALVLQPLMENAIYHGIEPLPAGGVVNLRIVQHKGRIKIAIEGELAFRFPGRAPAALPGEEVILAGKQHCQPVVELR
;
A
#
# COMPACT_ATOMS: atom_id res chain seq x y z
N ILE A 1 -7.03 3.40 -7.67
CA ILE A 1 -8.01 3.42 -6.55
C ILE A 1 -9.32 2.76 -6.99
N ARG A 2 -9.80 1.74 -6.27
CA ARG A 2 -11.07 1.04 -6.60
C ARG A 2 -12.33 1.78 -6.11
N PRO A 3 -13.48 1.65 -6.80
CA PRO A 3 -14.75 2.26 -6.37
C PRO A 3 -15.21 1.86 -4.96
N HIS A 4 -14.94 0.61 -4.55
CA HIS A 4 -15.34 0.12 -3.23
C HIS A 4 -14.56 0.78 -2.09
N PHE A 5 -13.25 0.99 -2.28
CA PHE A 5 -12.42 1.74 -1.33
C PHE A 5 -13.04 3.10 -1.04
N LEU A 6 -13.34 3.87 -2.09
CA LEU A 6 -13.93 5.21 -1.94
C LEU A 6 -15.22 5.18 -1.11
N PHE A 7 -16.15 4.28 -1.43
CA PHE A 7 -17.42 4.18 -0.71
C PHE A 7 -17.21 3.86 0.78
N ASN A 8 -16.33 2.92 1.08
CA ASN A 8 -16.03 2.51 2.44
C ASN A 8 -15.33 3.62 3.25
N SER A 9 -14.37 4.31 2.63
CA SER A 9 -13.66 5.43 3.25
C SER A 9 -14.63 6.56 3.58
N MET A 10 -15.56 6.90 2.66
CA MET A 10 -16.58 7.92 2.89
C MET A 10 -17.54 7.55 4.04
N ASN A 11 -17.95 6.29 4.16
CA ASN A 11 -18.79 5.84 5.28
C ASN A 11 -18.06 5.93 6.62
N THR A 12 -16.76 5.56 6.62
CA THR A 12 -15.90 5.65 7.81
C THR A 12 -15.77 7.11 8.25
N ILE A 13 -15.45 8.00 7.31
CA ILE A 13 -15.38 9.45 7.53
C ILE A 13 -16.71 9.99 8.08
N ALA A 14 -17.85 9.62 7.48
CA ALA A 14 -19.16 10.07 7.92
C ALA A 14 -19.45 9.67 9.38
N SER A 15 -19.06 8.46 9.80
CA SER A 15 -19.16 8.01 11.20
C SER A 15 -18.24 8.82 12.12
N LEU A 16 -17.01 9.10 11.67
CA LEU A 16 -16.02 9.89 12.41
C LEU A 16 -16.47 11.33 12.65
N THR A 17 -17.23 11.96 11.74
CA THR A 17 -17.69 13.35 11.93
C THR A 17 -18.42 13.61 13.25
N ARG A 18 -19.06 12.58 13.82
CA ARG A 18 -19.78 12.66 15.11
C ARG A 18 -18.96 12.19 16.31
N THR A 19 -18.01 11.29 16.10
CA THR A 19 -17.28 10.60 17.18
C THR A 19 -15.88 11.14 17.38
N SER A 20 -15.20 11.51 16.29
CA SER A 20 -13.90 12.16 16.29
C SER A 20 -13.76 13.06 15.05
N PRO A 21 -14.19 14.33 15.14
CA PRO A 21 -14.13 15.28 14.04
C PRO A 21 -12.70 15.50 13.51
N GLU A 22 -11.70 15.50 14.39
CA GLU A 22 -10.28 15.67 14.01
C GLU A 22 -9.79 14.50 13.13
N LEU A 23 -10.15 13.26 13.47
CA LEU A 23 -9.83 12.10 12.62
C LEU A 23 -10.60 12.13 11.30
N ALA A 24 -11.85 12.62 11.30
CA ALA A 24 -12.63 12.79 10.08
C ALA A 24 -11.97 13.79 9.12
N GLU A 25 -11.54 14.95 9.64
CA GLU A 25 -10.82 15.97 8.88
C GLU A 25 -9.54 15.40 8.29
N LYS A 26 -8.72 14.73 9.11
CA LYS A 26 -7.48 14.12 8.65
C LYS A 26 -7.71 13.06 7.57
N ALA A 27 -8.74 12.23 7.72
CA ALA A 27 -9.10 11.21 6.75
C ALA A 27 -9.61 11.81 5.43
N VAL A 28 -10.30 12.95 5.46
CA VAL A 28 -10.70 13.68 4.24
C VAL A 28 -9.47 14.23 3.51
N GLU A 29 -8.52 14.82 4.24
CA GLU A 29 -7.26 15.31 3.66
C GLU A 29 -6.47 14.17 3.02
N ASP A 30 -6.27 13.05 3.73
CA ASP A 30 -5.55 11.89 3.22
C ASP A 30 -6.27 11.30 2.00
N LEU A 31 -7.61 11.25 2.00
CA LEU A 31 -8.39 10.80 0.85
C LEU A 31 -8.20 11.74 -0.36
N ALA A 32 -8.23 13.05 -0.14
CA ALA A 32 -8.04 14.04 -1.20
C ALA A 32 -6.63 13.98 -1.81
N ASP A 33 -5.59 13.81 -0.97
CA ASP A 33 -4.22 13.65 -1.43
C ASP A 33 -4.01 12.34 -2.21
N LEU A 34 -4.64 11.24 -1.78
CA LEU A 34 -4.63 9.97 -2.53
C LEU A 34 -5.27 10.13 -3.91
N PHE A 35 -6.41 10.81 -4.01
CA PHE A 35 -7.02 11.09 -5.30
C PHE A 35 -6.15 11.98 -6.18
N ARG A 36 -5.55 13.03 -5.60
CA ARG A 36 -4.64 13.92 -6.34
C ARG A 36 -3.46 13.15 -6.92
N GLY A 37 -2.81 12.29 -6.13
CA GLY A 37 -1.69 11.48 -6.60
C GLY A 37 -2.12 10.42 -7.62
N SER A 38 -3.28 9.77 -7.42
CA SER A 38 -3.80 8.77 -8.37
C SER A 38 -4.27 9.36 -9.71
N LEU A 39 -4.65 10.64 -9.75
CA LEU A 39 -5.02 11.36 -10.96
C LEU A 39 -3.83 12.12 -11.59
N GLY A 40 -2.70 12.19 -10.88
CA GLY A 40 -1.49 12.83 -11.37
C GLY A 40 -0.90 12.10 -12.58
N GLN A 41 -0.21 12.84 -13.45
CA GLN A 41 0.49 12.29 -14.63
C GLN A 41 1.98 12.04 -14.38
N GLN A 42 2.40 11.89 -13.13
CA GLN A 42 3.80 11.61 -12.83
C GLN A 42 4.07 10.12 -13.04
N ASP A 43 4.82 9.78 -14.08
CA ASP A 43 5.21 8.38 -14.33
C ASP A 43 6.28 7.89 -13.34
N ILE A 44 7.09 8.81 -12.79
CA ILE A 44 8.23 8.53 -11.93
C ILE A 44 8.21 9.46 -10.71
N VAL A 45 8.31 8.87 -9.51
CA VAL A 45 8.35 9.55 -8.20
C VAL A 45 9.56 9.08 -7.40
N THR A 46 9.87 9.72 -6.26
CA THR A 46 10.82 9.13 -5.30
C THR A 46 10.17 7.96 -4.56
N LEU A 47 10.98 7.03 -4.06
CA LEU A 47 10.49 5.96 -3.19
C LEU A 47 9.81 6.56 -1.95
N GLU A 48 10.32 7.65 -1.37
CA GLU A 48 9.67 8.31 -0.23
C GLU A 48 8.24 8.76 -0.58
N GLN A 49 8.03 9.38 -1.75
CA GLN A 49 6.70 9.80 -2.20
C GLN A 49 5.75 8.61 -2.36
N GLU A 50 6.25 7.49 -2.88
CA GLU A 50 5.47 6.25 -3.00
C GLU A 50 5.12 5.68 -1.61
N LEU A 51 6.05 5.70 -0.66
CA LEU A 51 5.81 5.27 0.72
C LEU A 51 4.82 6.17 1.45
N GLU A 52 4.92 7.49 1.29
CA GLU A 52 3.93 8.44 1.82
C GLU A 52 2.54 8.19 1.25
N PHE A 53 2.44 7.90 -0.05
CA PHE A 53 1.18 7.56 -0.70
C PHE A 53 0.58 6.28 -0.07
N VAL A 54 1.38 5.23 0.09
CA VAL A 54 0.94 3.97 0.70
C VAL A 54 0.58 4.14 2.18
N ARG A 55 1.32 4.95 2.95
CA ARG A 55 0.99 5.28 4.35
C ARG A 55 -0.39 5.92 4.47
N ARG A 56 -0.71 6.91 3.62
CA ARG A 56 -2.03 7.56 3.61
C ARG A 56 -3.14 6.57 3.29
N TYR A 57 -2.90 5.70 2.32
CA TYR A 57 -3.84 4.63 1.99
C TYR A 57 -4.11 3.71 3.19
N ILE A 58 -3.06 3.27 3.88
CA ILE A 58 -3.15 2.42 5.07
C ILE A 58 -3.86 3.14 6.21
N ASN A 59 -3.59 4.42 6.45
CA ASN A 59 -4.25 5.17 7.53
C ASN A 59 -5.77 5.15 7.37
N ILE A 60 -6.27 5.36 6.15
CA ILE A 60 -7.70 5.32 5.86
C ILE A 60 -8.26 3.91 6.06
N GLU A 61 -7.54 2.88 5.61
CA GLU A 61 -7.93 1.48 5.82
C GLU A 61 -7.92 1.09 7.31
N GLN A 62 -6.98 1.61 8.11
CA GLN A 62 -6.92 1.37 9.55
C GLN A 62 -8.08 2.04 10.29
N LEU A 63 -8.51 3.24 9.88
CA LEU A 63 -9.72 3.85 10.45
C LEU A 63 -10.96 3.00 10.20
N ARG A 64 -11.01 2.30 9.06
CA ARG A 64 -12.13 1.43 8.67
C ARG A 64 -12.10 0.08 9.36
N LEU A 65 -10.95 -0.58 9.34
CA LEU A 65 -10.78 -1.94 9.83
C LEU A 65 -10.49 -1.97 11.34
N GLY A 66 -10.11 -0.84 11.92
CA GLY A 66 -9.74 -0.72 13.33
C GLY A 66 -8.62 -1.70 13.68
N ASP A 67 -8.75 -2.35 14.84
CA ASP A 67 -7.79 -3.31 15.36
C ASP A 67 -7.58 -4.56 14.46
N ARG A 68 -8.42 -4.75 13.43
CA ARG A 68 -8.27 -5.86 12.49
C ARG A 68 -7.12 -5.67 11.51
N LEU A 69 -6.63 -4.45 11.30
CA LEU A 69 -5.51 -4.19 10.39
C LEU A 69 -4.29 -3.68 11.16
N THR A 70 -3.29 -4.53 11.29
CA THR A 70 -1.96 -4.11 11.73
C THR A 70 -1.02 -4.07 10.53
N VAL A 71 -0.22 -3.00 10.41
CA VAL A 71 0.83 -2.92 9.39
C VAL A 71 2.19 -2.71 10.04
N GLU A 72 3.12 -3.60 9.77
CA GLU A 72 4.50 -3.52 10.21
C GLU A 72 5.40 -3.03 9.08
N TRP A 73 6.10 -1.92 9.32
CA TRP A 73 7.03 -1.31 8.39
C TRP A 73 8.46 -1.65 8.77
N ARG A 74 9.22 -2.24 7.84
CA ARG A 74 10.65 -2.55 8.01
C ARG A 74 11.43 -2.01 6.81
N VAL A 75 11.83 -0.75 6.89
CA VAL A 75 12.72 -0.11 5.91
C VAL A 75 14.12 -0.13 6.50
N GLU A 76 15.07 -0.80 5.84
CA GLU A 76 16.46 -0.84 6.30
C GLU A 76 17.14 0.53 6.13
N ASP A 77 18.02 0.91 7.07
CA ASP A 77 18.61 2.26 7.16
C ASP A 77 19.45 2.66 5.92
N ASP A 78 19.90 1.69 5.13
CA ASP A 78 20.73 1.88 3.94
C ASP A 78 19.93 2.01 2.64
N VAL A 79 18.59 2.01 2.73
CA VAL A 79 17.69 2.21 1.59
C VAL A 79 17.72 3.67 1.14
N ASP A 80 18.03 3.88 -0.14
CA ASP A 80 17.95 5.19 -0.79
C ASP A 80 16.49 5.54 -1.10
N THR A 81 15.85 6.32 -0.21
CA THR A 81 14.45 6.73 -0.37
C THR A 81 14.25 7.82 -1.45
N ASP A 82 15.33 8.43 -1.93
CA ASP A 82 15.29 9.36 -3.08
C ASP A 82 15.36 8.64 -4.43
N ALA A 83 15.56 7.32 -4.41
CA ALA A 83 15.55 6.49 -5.62
C ALA A 83 14.27 6.70 -6.43
N LYS A 84 14.43 6.78 -7.75
CA LYS A 84 13.33 7.01 -8.68
C LYS A 84 12.62 5.70 -9.01
N VAL A 85 11.32 5.68 -8.79
CA VAL A 85 10.46 4.50 -8.94
C VAL A 85 9.23 4.85 -9.77
N PRO A 86 8.62 3.88 -10.48
CA PRO A 86 7.34 4.10 -11.12
C PRO A 86 6.29 4.50 -10.08
N ALA A 87 5.52 5.54 -10.38
CA ALA A 87 4.42 5.93 -9.50
C ALA A 87 3.40 4.81 -9.38
N LEU A 88 2.81 4.67 -8.18
CA LEU A 88 1.77 3.69 -7.87
C LEU A 88 2.22 2.23 -8.08
N VAL A 89 3.50 1.95 -7.90
CA VAL A 89 4.03 0.57 -7.96
C VAL A 89 3.72 -0.21 -6.69
N LEU A 90 3.65 0.44 -5.53
CA LEU A 90 3.39 -0.21 -4.24
C LEU A 90 1.91 -0.22 -3.87
N GLN A 91 1.16 0.77 -4.35
CA GLN A 91 -0.26 0.92 -4.05
C GLN A 91 -1.09 -0.34 -4.38
N PRO A 92 -0.95 -0.98 -5.57
CA PRO A 92 -1.74 -2.17 -5.90
C PRO A 92 -1.43 -3.36 -5.01
N LEU A 93 -0.16 -3.52 -4.62
CA LEU A 93 0.30 -4.63 -3.78
C LEU A 93 -0.25 -4.51 -2.36
N MET A 94 -0.18 -3.32 -1.79
CA MET A 94 -0.77 -3.03 -0.48
C MET A 94 -2.30 -3.16 -0.51
N GLU A 95 -2.93 -2.66 -1.57
CA GLU A 95 -4.37 -2.79 -1.78
C GLU A 95 -4.80 -4.27 -1.86
N ASN A 96 -4.03 -5.11 -2.55
CA ASN A 96 -4.28 -6.55 -2.63
C ASN A 96 -4.12 -7.24 -1.27
N ALA A 97 -3.04 -6.95 -0.55
CA ALA A 97 -2.76 -7.54 0.76
C ALA A 97 -3.87 -7.24 1.77
N ILE A 98 -4.37 -6.01 1.82
CA ILE A 98 -5.46 -5.63 2.73
C ILE A 98 -6.79 -6.25 2.28
N TYR A 99 -7.14 -6.12 1.00
CA TYR A 99 -8.45 -6.54 0.51
C TYR A 99 -8.64 -8.05 0.46
N HIS A 100 -7.63 -8.79 0.00
CA HIS A 100 -7.72 -10.25 -0.10
C HIS A 100 -7.20 -10.96 1.15
N GLY A 101 -6.29 -10.32 1.89
CA GLY A 101 -5.71 -10.88 3.10
C GLY A 101 -6.52 -10.57 4.35
N ILE A 102 -6.67 -9.28 4.67
CA ILE A 102 -7.17 -8.83 5.98
C ILE A 102 -8.69 -8.66 6.02
N GLU A 103 -9.25 -7.98 5.03
CA GLU A 103 -10.68 -7.64 5.01
C GLU A 103 -11.62 -8.86 5.15
N PRO A 104 -11.33 -10.04 4.56
CA PRO A 104 -12.17 -11.22 4.71
C PRO A 104 -11.94 -11.96 6.05
N LEU A 105 -10.89 -11.66 6.81
CA LEU A 105 -10.57 -12.30 8.10
C LEU A 105 -11.26 -11.57 9.26
N PRO A 106 -12.27 -12.16 9.94
CA PRO A 106 -12.96 -11.48 11.04
C PRO A 106 -12.03 -11.11 12.20
N ALA A 107 -11.02 -11.94 12.47
CA ALA A 107 -10.00 -11.67 13.49
C ALA A 107 -8.99 -10.60 13.08
N GLY A 108 -8.98 -10.19 11.81
CA GLY A 108 -7.93 -9.34 11.27
C GLY A 108 -6.61 -10.07 11.06
N GLY A 109 -5.53 -9.30 10.90
CA GLY A 109 -4.18 -9.82 10.74
C GLY A 109 -3.12 -8.73 10.56
N VAL A 110 -1.91 -9.18 10.25
CA VAL A 110 -0.74 -8.31 10.06
C VAL A 110 -0.31 -8.31 8.59
N VAL A 111 -0.09 -7.12 8.03
CA VAL A 111 0.62 -6.92 6.76
C VAL A 111 2.02 -6.41 7.07
N ASN A 112 3.04 -7.12 6.60
CA ASN A 112 4.44 -6.77 6.73
C ASN A 112 4.92 -6.16 5.42
N LEU A 113 5.42 -4.93 5.46
CA LEU A 113 6.12 -4.29 4.36
C LEU A 113 7.60 -4.22 4.70
N ARG A 114 8.44 -4.88 3.89
CA ARG A 114 9.88 -4.87 4.04
C ARG A 114 10.56 -4.26 2.83
N ILE A 115 11.49 -3.34 3.06
CA ILE A 115 12.31 -2.73 2.02
C ILE A 115 13.78 -2.89 2.39
N VAL A 116 14.54 -3.48 1.47
CA VAL A 116 15.97 -3.74 1.64
C VAL A 116 16.73 -3.26 0.41
N GLN A 117 17.96 -2.78 0.62
CA GLN A 117 18.84 -2.42 -0.47
C GLN A 117 19.97 -3.45 -0.60
N HIS A 118 20.12 -4.06 -1.78
CA HIS A 118 21.16 -5.05 -2.02
C HIS A 118 21.76 -4.92 -3.42
N LYS A 119 23.09 -4.78 -3.49
CA LYS A 119 23.85 -4.68 -4.75
C LYS A 119 23.31 -3.59 -5.70
N GLY A 120 22.94 -2.44 -5.14
CA GLY A 120 22.38 -1.31 -5.89
C GLY A 120 20.96 -1.55 -6.41
N ARG A 121 20.23 -2.52 -5.85
CA ARG A 121 18.80 -2.74 -6.13
C ARG A 121 18.01 -2.56 -4.85
N ILE A 122 16.84 -1.97 -4.97
CA ILE A 122 15.85 -1.88 -3.90
C ILE A 122 14.88 -3.04 -4.11
N LYS A 123 14.75 -3.88 -3.09
CA LYS A 123 13.78 -4.96 -3.06
C LYS A 123 12.69 -4.60 -2.06
N ILE A 124 11.46 -4.65 -2.52
CA ILE A 124 10.27 -4.36 -1.71
C ILE A 124 9.44 -5.63 -1.67
N ALA A 125 9.13 -6.10 -0.46
CA ALA A 125 8.31 -7.28 -0.22
C ALA A 125 7.11 -6.89 0.65
N ILE A 126 5.92 -7.31 0.23
CA ILE A 126 4.69 -7.18 1.01
C ILE A 126 4.17 -8.58 1.30
N GLU A 127 4.06 -8.90 2.59
CA GLU A 127 3.62 -10.20 3.09
C GLU A 127 2.42 -9.99 4.00
N GLY A 128 1.32 -10.70 3.75
CA GLY A 128 0.11 -10.63 4.58
C GLY A 128 -0.45 -12.01 4.86
N GLU A 129 -1.25 -12.12 5.90
CA GLU A 129 -2.09 -13.31 6.13
C GLU A 129 -3.13 -13.42 5.01
N LEU A 130 -3.34 -14.63 4.48
CA LEU A 130 -4.31 -14.88 3.42
C LEU A 130 -5.56 -15.54 3.98
N ALA A 131 -6.71 -14.88 3.82
CA ALA A 131 -8.01 -15.42 4.20
C ALA A 131 -8.40 -16.70 3.43
N PHE A 132 -7.87 -16.86 2.22
CA PHE A 132 -8.14 -18.00 1.35
C PHE A 132 -6.85 -18.71 0.95
N ARG A 133 -6.80 -20.03 1.18
CA ARG A 133 -5.88 -20.93 0.49
C ARG A 133 -6.56 -21.33 -0.82
N PHE A 134 -6.11 -20.77 -1.94
CA PHE A 134 -6.74 -20.94 -3.26
C PHE A 134 -6.86 -22.42 -3.64
N PRO A 135 -8.07 -22.99 -3.80
CA PRO A 135 -8.24 -24.30 -4.41
C PRO A 135 -8.12 -24.12 -5.93
N GLY A 136 -6.89 -24.16 -6.43
CA GLY A 136 -6.60 -24.07 -7.86
C GLY A 136 -6.34 -22.63 -8.36
N ARG A 137 -5.11 -22.43 -8.85
CA ARG A 137 -4.51 -21.23 -9.46
C ARG A 137 -4.80 -19.91 -8.75
N ALA A 138 -3.81 -19.44 -7.98
CA ALA A 138 -3.80 -18.11 -7.39
C ALA A 138 -4.06 -17.01 -8.45
N PRO A 139 -4.81 -15.94 -8.13
CA PRO A 139 -4.74 -14.70 -8.88
C PRO A 139 -3.28 -14.21 -8.86
N ALA A 140 -2.88 -13.46 -9.89
CA ALA A 140 -1.49 -13.24 -10.28
C ALA A 140 -0.54 -12.63 -9.22
N ALA A 141 -1.01 -12.35 -8.01
CA ALA A 141 -0.16 -11.87 -6.93
C ALA A 141 -0.80 -12.17 -5.55
N LEU A 142 -0.18 -13.13 -4.83
CA LEU A 142 -0.34 -13.56 -3.42
C LEU A 142 0.91 -14.39 -3.05
N PRO A 143 1.06 -14.83 -1.79
CA PRO A 143 2.08 -14.31 -0.85
C PRO A 143 3.51 -14.32 -1.42
N GLY A 144 4.25 -13.21 -1.17
CA GLY A 144 5.60 -12.99 -1.70
C GLY A 144 5.65 -12.03 -2.90
N GLU A 145 4.76 -11.03 -2.94
CA GLU A 145 4.83 -9.98 -3.97
C GLU A 145 6.11 -9.18 -3.79
N GLU A 146 7.10 -9.48 -4.64
CA GLU A 146 8.40 -8.83 -4.64
C GLU A 146 8.50 -7.89 -5.84
N VAL A 147 8.74 -6.61 -5.59
CA VAL A 147 9.16 -5.66 -6.63
C VAL A 147 10.65 -5.41 -6.48
N ILE A 148 11.39 -5.60 -7.56
CA ILE A 148 12.83 -5.34 -7.63
C ILE A 148 13.05 -4.10 -8.51
N LEU A 149 13.57 -3.03 -7.92
CA LEU A 149 13.91 -1.78 -8.60
C LEU A 149 15.44 -1.64 -8.66
N ALA A 150 15.99 -1.35 -9.84
CA ALA A 150 17.44 -1.17 -10.01
C ALA A 150 17.85 0.31 -9.84
N GLY A 151 18.91 0.56 -9.07
CA GLY A 151 19.43 1.89 -8.79
C GLY A 151 20.45 2.39 -9.82
N LYS A 152 20.25 3.65 -10.23
CA LYS A 152 21.10 4.59 -11.00
C LYS A 152 21.09 4.53 -12.55
N GLN A 153 20.59 5.66 -13.06
CA GLN A 153 20.86 6.39 -14.31
C GLN A 153 20.34 5.88 -15.67
N HIS A 154 19.75 4.68 -15.82
CA HIS A 154 19.12 4.28 -17.10
C HIS A 154 18.02 3.21 -16.96
N CYS A 155 17.15 3.30 -15.95
CA CYS A 155 16.22 2.20 -15.64
C CYS A 155 14.84 2.38 -16.29
N GLN A 156 14.58 1.58 -17.33
CA GLN A 156 13.23 1.06 -17.58
C GLN A 156 12.90 0.05 -16.46
N PRO A 157 11.77 0.20 -15.76
CA PRO A 157 11.37 -0.71 -14.70
C PRO A 157 10.87 -2.02 -15.32
N VAL A 158 11.59 -3.12 -15.11
CA VAL A 158 11.04 -4.46 -15.36
C VAL A 158 10.38 -4.91 -14.07
N VAL A 159 9.08 -4.63 -13.92
CA VAL A 159 8.25 -5.33 -12.94
C VAL A 159 8.02 -6.73 -13.52
N GLU A 160 8.81 -7.72 -13.08
CA GLU A 160 8.57 -9.13 -13.42
C GLU A 160 7.31 -9.60 -12.70
N LEU A 161 6.14 -9.30 -13.26
CA LEU A 161 4.90 -9.99 -12.95
C LEU A 161 4.93 -11.33 -13.70
N ARG A 162 4.92 -12.45 -12.98
CA ARG A 162 4.70 -13.77 -13.58
C ARG A 162 3.21 -14.03 -13.83
#